data_AF-A0A9W7MHT8-F1
#
_entry.id   AF-A0A9W7MHT8-F1
#
_cell.length_a   1.000
_cell.length_b   1.000
_cell.length_c   1.000
_cell.angle_alpha   90.00
_cell.angle_beta   90.00
_cell.angle_gamma   90.00
#
_symmetry.space_group_name_H-M   'P 1'
#
loop_
_entity.id
_entity.type
_entity.pdbx_description
1 polymer ?
#
loop_
_entity_poly.entity_id
_entity_poly.type
_entity_poly.pdbx_seq_one_letter_code
_entity_poly.pdbx_strand_id
1 'polypeptide(L)'
;MSEDKNFMQPDVPRFDGHYDHWSLLMENLLRSKGYWNLIETGYNEPATGVVLSEAQQKEQGELLLKDLKAKNYLFQAIDRTILE
;
A
#
# COMPACT_ATOMS: atom_id res chain seq x y z
N MET A 1 15.04 -30.94 12.38
CA MET A 1 13.80 -30.65 11.64
C MET A 1 13.71 -29.14 11.56
N SER A 2 14.14 -28.56 10.44
CA SER A 2 14.04 -27.12 10.23
C SER A 2 12.56 -26.83 10.04
N GLU A 3 11.92 -26.22 11.04
CA GLU A 3 10.64 -25.58 10.82
C GLU A 3 10.90 -24.45 9.85
N ASP A 4 10.65 -24.72 8.56
CA ASP A 4 10.28 -23.70 7.59
C ASP A 4 9.19 -22.88 8.26
N LYS A 5 9.59 -21.78 8.92
CA LYS A 5 8.72 -20.68 9.26
C LYS A 5 8.23 -20.17 7.93
N ASN A 6 7.19 -20.82 7.43
CA ASN A 6 6.29 -20.30 6.46
C ASN A 6 5.72 -19.07 7.15
N PHE A 7 6.45 -17.95 7.05
CA PHE A 7 5.96 -16.63 7.37
C PHE A 7 4.84 -16.43 6.36
N MET A 8 3.68 -17.03 6.69
CA MET A 8 2.44 -16.86 5.96
C MET A 8 2.38 -15.37 5.72
N GLN A 9 2.45 -14.97 4.45
CA GLN A 9 2.31 -13.57 4.11
C GLN A 9 1.09 -13.09 4.87
N PRO A 10 1.19 -12.00 5.66
CA PRO A 10 0.05 -11.51 6.40
C PRO A 10 -1.09 -11.33 5.41
N ASP A 11 -2.14 -12.11 5.59
CA ASP A 11 -3.31 -12.07 4.73
C ASP A 11 -3.91 -10.66 4.83
N VAL A 12 -4.45 -10.17 3.72
CA VAL A 12 -4.95 -8.79 3.69
C VAL A 12 -6.21 -8.73 4.55
N PRO A 13 -6.23 -7.94 5.63
CA PRO A 13 -7.35 -7.95 6.56
C PRO A 13 -8.60 -7.45 5.83
N ARG A 14 -9.63 -8.29 5.79
CA ARG A 14 -10.91 -7.95 5.18
C ARG A 14 -11.71 -7.03 6.09
N PHE A 15 -12.32 -6.02 5.49
CA PHE A 15 -13.22 -5.11 6.19
C PHE A 15 -14.57 -5.80 6.41
N ASP A 16 -14.99 -5.90 7.67
CA ASP A 16 -16.20 -6.60 8.11
C ASP A 16 -17.23 -5.66 8.78
N GLY A 17 -16.98 -4.35 8.72
CA GLY A 17 -17.80 -3.33 9.39
C GLY A 17 -17.15 -2.73 10.65
N HIS A 18 -16.11 -3.34 11.22
CA HIS A 18 -15.39 -2.79 12.38
C HIS A 18 -14.20 -1.92 11.97
N TYR A 19 -14.45 -0.65 11.64
CA TYR A 19 -13.44 0.26 11.11
C TYR A 19 -12.22 0.45 12.01
N ASP A 20 -12.40 0.69 13.32
CA ASP A 20 -11.29 0.94 14.24
C ASP A 20 -10.35 -0.27 14.33
N HIS A 21 -10.90 -1.49 14.35
CA HIS A 21 -10.10 -2.70 14.40
C HIS A 21 -9.38 -2.95 13.06
N TRP A 22 -10.12 -2.84 11.95
CA TRP A 22 -9.59 -3.05 10.61
C TRP A 22 -8.49 -2.04 10.24
N SER A 23 -8.67 -0.77 10.59
CA SER A 23 -7.71 0.30 10.28
C SER A 23 -6.36 0.05 10.97
N LEU A 24 -6.34 -0.42 12.23
CA LEU A 24 -5.12 -0.81 12.93
C LEU A 24 -4.38 -1.97 12.25
N LEU A 25 -5.10 -2.96 11.72
CA LEU A 25 -4.51 -4.08 10.99
C LEU A 25 -3.91 -3.62 9.66
N MET A 26 -4.65 -2.80 8.90
CA MET A 26 -4.18 -2.23 7.64
C MET A 26 -2.97 -1.32 7.83
N GLU A 27 -2.97 -0.48 8.88
CA GLU A 27 -1.84 0.37 9.21
C GLU A 27 -0.58 -0.47 9.48
N ASN A 28 -0.68 -1.50 10.31
CA ASN A 28 0.44 -2.40 10.58
C ASN A 28 0.93 -3.12 9.33
N LEU A 29 0.03 -3.58 8.46
CA LEU A 29 0.38 -4.20 7.19
C LEU A 29 1.16 -3.22 6.29
N LEU A 30 0.64 -2.00 6.10
CA LEU A 30 1.27 -0.98 5.24
C LEU A 30 2.61 -0.47 5.81
N ARG A 31 2.72 -0.34 7.14
CA ARG A 31 3.99 -0.04 7.82
C ARG A 31 5.01 -1.16 7.64
N SER A 32 4.61 -2.43 7.78
CA SER A 32 5.50 -3.59 7.57
C SER A 32 6.05 -3.68 6.14
N LYS A 33 5.30 -3.16 5.15
CA LYS A 33 5.71 -3.10 3.74
C LYS A 33 6.47 -1.82 3.38
N GLY A 34 6.56 -0.85 4.28
CA GLY A 34 7.22 0.43 4.05
C GLY A 34 6.43 1.40 3.14
N TYR A 35 5.11 1.20 3.00
CA TYR A 35 4.26 2.07 2.17
C TYR A 35 3.63 3.22 2.95
N TRP A 36 3.59 3.13 4.29
CA TRP A 36 2.89 4.09 5.14
C TRP A 36 3.32 5.55 4.94
N ASN A 37 4.63 5.82 4.81
CA ASN A 37 5.12 7.17 4.57
C ASN A 37 4.53 7.80 3.30
N LEU A 38 4.30 7.00 2.25
CA LEU A 38 3.69 7.47 1.00
C LEU A 38 2.17 7.69 1.13
N ILE A 39 1.48 6.88 1.95
CA ILE A 39 0.07 7.08 2.27
C ILE A 39 -0.13 8.41 3.03
N GLU A 40 0.74 8.71 4.00
CA GLU A 40 0.67 9.94 4.80
C GLU A 40 1.05 11.19 4.00
N THR A 41 2.14 11.14 3.23
CA THR A 41 2.63 12.30 2.46
C THR A 41 1.87 12.52 1.15
N GLY A 42 1.21 11.48 0.65
CA GLY A 42 0.57 11.46 -0.66
C GLY A 42 1.56 11.34 -1.81
N TYR A 43 1.16 10.66 -2.86
CA TYR A 43 1.88 10.70 -4.13
C TYR A 43 1.55 12.01 -4.85
N ASN A 44 2.54 12.90 -4.95
CA ASN A 44 2.43 14.10 -5.78
C ASN A 44 2.86 13.75 -7.20
N GLU A 45 1.88 13.70 -8.10
CA GLU A 45 2.17 13.50 -9.52
C GLU A 45 3.00 14.68 -10.04
N PRO A 46 4.04 14.43 -10.84
CA PRO A 46 4.89 15.50 -11.35
C PRO A 46 4.11 16.34 -12.34
N ALA A 47 4.27 17.67 -12.27
CA ALA A 47 3.61 18.56 -13.23
C ALA A 47 4.01 18.21 -14.67
N THR A 48 3.01 18.12 -15.55
CA THR A 48 3.21 17.80 -16.96
C THR A 48 4.15 18.82 -17.61
N GLY A 49 5.31 18.38 -18.10
CA GLY A 49 6.30 19.24 -18.76
C GLY A 49 7.58 19.52 -17.96
N VAL A 50 7.72 19.00 -16.74
CA VAL A 50 9.01 19.03 -16.02
C VAL A 50 9.98 18.04 -16.66
N VAL A 51 11.11 18.53 -17.17
CA VAL A 51 12.22 17.67 -17.62
C VAL A 51 12.91 17.11 -16.39
N LEU A 52 12.46 15.93 -15.97
CA LEU A 52 13.04 15.19 -14.88
C LEU A 52 14.29 14.46 -15.38
N SER A 53 15.37 14.55 -14.61
CA SER A 53 16.57 13.75 -14.86
C SER A 53 16.24 12.25 -14.72
N GLU A 54 17.02 11.36 -15.35
CA GLU A 54 16.80 9.91 -15.29
C GLU A 54 16.66 9.38 -13.85
N ALA A 55 17.45 9.92 -12.92
CA ALA A 55 17.36 9.60 -11.50
C ALA A 55 16.00 9.98 -10.87
N GLN A 56 15.45 11.14 -11.23
CA GLN A 56 14.15 11.61 -10.73
C GLN A 56 12.99 10.83 -11.34
N GLN A 57 13.08 10.48 -12.64
CA GLN A 57 12.09 9.62 -13.28
C GLN A 57 12.02 8.25 -12.61
N LYS A 58 13.18 7.66 -12.31
CA LYS A 58 13.26 6.38 -11.62
C LYS A 58 12.65 6.46 -10.21
N GLU A 59 13.02 7.47 -9.43
CA GLU A 59 12.47 7.68 -8.07
C GLU A 59 10.94 7.84 -8.10
N GLN A 60 10.42 8.62 -9.04
CA GLN A 60 8.98 8.80 -9.19
C GLN A 60 8.26 7.54 -9.65
N GLY A 61 8.89 6.72 -10.50
CA GLY A 61 8.37 5.40 -10.86
C GLY A 61 8.31 4.47 -9.65
N GLU A 62 9.31 4.50 -8.78
CA GLU A 62 9.31 3.72 -7.54
C GLU A 62 8.24 4.20 -6.54
N LEU A 63 8.04 5.51 -6.44
CA LEU A 63 6.98 6.10 -5.62
C LEU A 63 5.59 5.73 -6.17
N LEU A 64 5.37 5.88 -7.47
CA LEU A 64 4.11 5.48 -8.12
C LEU A 64 3.83 3.99 -7.91
N LEU A 65 4.85 3.14 -8.06
CA LEU A 65 4.70 1.70 -7.83
C LEU A 65 4.31 1.38 -6.38
N LYS A 66 4.87 2.09 -5.40
CA LYS A 66 4.49 1.94 -3.99
C LYS A 66 3.06 2.42 -3.73
N ASP A 67 2.64 3.54 -4.35
CA ASP A 67 1.28 4.08 -4.24
C ASP A 67 0.25 3.08 -4.79
N LEU A 68 0.49 2.57 -6.00
CA LEU A 68 -0.36 1.57 -6.64
C LEU A 68 -0.46 0.28 -5.82
N LYS A 69 0.65 -0.17 -5.23
CA LYS A 69 0.64 -1.33 -4.33
C LYS A 69 -0.20 -1.08 -3.09
N ALA A 70 -0.04 0.07 -2.44
CA ALA A 70 -0.80 0.41 -1.25
C ALA A 70 -2.32 0.47 -1.54
N LYS A 71 -2.70 1.10 -2.66
CA LYS A 71 -4.09 1.09 -3.17
C LYS A 71 -4.61 -0.31 -3.43
N ASN A 72 -3.79 -1.19 -4.02
CA ASN A 72 -4.18 -2.57 -4.28
C ASN A 72 -4.51 -3.33 -2.98
N TYR A 73 -3.72 -3.16 -1.92
CA TYR A 73 -4.03 -3.75 -0.61
C TYR A 73 -5.36 -3.24 -0.05
N LEU A 74 -5.62 -1.93 -0.15
CA LEU A 74 -6.88 -1.33 0.30
C LEU A 74 -8.08 -1.88 -0.49
N PHE A 75 -7.95 -2.05 -1.81
CA PHE A 75 -9.00 -2.65 -2.64
C PHE A 75 -9.21 -4.14 -2.39
N GLN A 76 -8.16 -4.88 -2.02
CA GLN A 76 -8.29 -6.28 -1.63
C GLN A 76 -8.96 -6.43 -0.26
N ALA A 77 -8.74 -5.46 0.63
CA ALA A 77 -9.32 -5.44 1.97
C ALA A 77 -10.83 -5.15 1.97
N ILE A 78 -11.33 -4.39 0.99
CA ILE A 78 -12.74 -3.95 0.95
C ILE A 78 -13.49 -4.73 -0.13
N ASP A 79 -14.53 -5.45 0.25
CA ASP A 79 -15.39 -6.13 -0.73
C ASP A 79 -16.17 -5.12 -1.58
N ARG A 80 -16.31 -5.44 -2.87
CA ARG A 80 -16.99 -4.59 -3.85
C ARG A 80 -18.41 -4.23 -3.41
N THR A 81 -19.10 -5.15 -2.75
CA THR A 81 -20.47 -4.96 -2.25
C THR A 81 -20.59 -3.90 -1.15
N ILE A 82 -19.48 -3.46 -0.55
CA ILE A 82 -19.44 -2.38 0.44
C ILE A 82 -19.32 -1.02 -0.27
N LEU A 83 -18.80 -0.99 -1.49
CA LEU A 83 -18.59 0.22 -2.30
C LEU A 83 -19.72 0.45 -3.33
N GLU A 84 -20.56 -0.56 -3.59
CA GLU A 84 -21.77 -0.51 -4.43
C GLU A 84 -23.02 -0.17 -3.61
#